data_AF-D7CV98-F1
#
_entry.id   AF-D7CV98-F1
#
_cell.length_a   1.000
_cell.length_b   1.000
_cell.length_c   1.000
_cell.angle_alpha   90.00
_cell.angle_beta   90.00
_cell.angle_gamma   90.00
#
_symmetry.space_group_name_H-M   'P 1'
#
loop_
_entity.id
_entity.type
_entity.pdbx_description
1 polymer ?
#
loop_
_entity_poly.entity_id
_entity_poly.type
_entity_poly.pdbx_seq_one_letter_code
_entity_poly.pdbx_strand_id
1 'polypeptide(L)'
;MKVSISARVDEVLLRYLDSYQRAHALKSRSEVLEQAIKALRERELSGQYAQAMAEWDASGDAELWDQTAGDGLLTKDAHEAG
;
A
#
# COMPACT_ATOMS: atom_id res chain seq x y z
N MET A 1 -13.55 17.95 2.56
CA MET A 1 -13.95 18.58 3.83
C MET A 1 -12.70 18.88 4.65
N LYS A 2 -12.56 20.05 5.26
CA LYS A 2 -11.44 20.38 6.18
C LYS A 2 -11.94 20.31 7.62
N VAL A 3 -11.22 19.59 8.47
CA VAL A 3 -11.50 19.44 9.90
C VAL A 3 -10.26 19.87 10.68
N SER A 4 -10.45 20.62 11.76
CA SER A 4 -9.38 20.97 12.68
C SER A 4 -9.40 20.02 13.87
N ILE A 5 -8.23 19.54 14.27
CA ILE A 5 -8.07 18.57 15.36
C ILE A 5 -7.06 19.16 16.36
N SER A 6 -7.42 19.14 17.64
CA SER A 6 -6.49 19.43 18.72
C SER A 6 -5.85 18.11 19.19
N ALA A 7 -4.52 18.07 19.24
CA ALA A 7 -3.77 16.90 19.65
C ALA A 7 -2.68 17.29 20.65
N ARG A 8 -2.46 16.44 21.65
CA ARG A 8 -1.29 16.54 22.53
C ARG A 8 -0.17 15.71 21.92
N VAL A 9 0.99 16.32 21.75
CA VAL A 9 2.21 15.70 21.23
C VAL A 9 3.37 16.12 22.09
N ASP A 10 4.31 15.20 22.31
CA ASP A 10 5.57 15.50 22.97
C ASP A 10 6.40 16.52 22.17
N GLU A 11 7.23 17.28 22.87
CA GLU A 11 8.04 18.36 22.29
C GLU A 11 9.01 17.84 21.21
N VAL A 12 9.56 16.64 21.38
CA VAL A 12 10.47 16.02 20.40
C VAL A 12 9.72 15.76 19.09
N LEU A 13 8.51 15.21 19.17
CA LEU A 13 7.67 14.94 17.99
C LEU A 13 7.22 16.23 17.32
N LEU A 14 6.91 17.27 18.09
CA LEU A 14 6.58 18.58 17.52
C LEU A 14 7.77 19.17 16.73
N ARG A 15 8.99 19.11 17.29
CA ARG A 15 10.21 19.53 16.59
C ARG A 15 10.49 18.71 15.33
N TYR A 16 10.18 17.41 15.37
CA TYR A 16 10.27 16.56 14.19
C TYR A 16 9.29 17.01 13.10
N LEU A 17 8.01 17.26 13.43
CA LEU A 17 7.02 17.77 12.49
C LEU A 17 7.47 19.08 11.84
N ASP A 18 8.02 20.01 12.63
CA ASP A 18 8.55 21.29 12.13
C ASP A 18 9.73 21.12 11.19
N SER A 19 10.64 20.19 11.52
CA SER A 19 11.81 19.92 10.70
C SER A 19 11.43 19.24 9.39
N TYR A 20 10.52 18.26 9.44
CA TYR A 20 9.98 17.59 8.25
C TYR A 20 9.21 18.58 7.37
N GLN A 21 8.37 19.43 7.95
CA GLN A 21 7.65 20.47 7.20
C GLN A 21 8.61 21.34 6.39
N ARG A 22 9.70 21.82 7.01
CA ARG A 22 10.72 22.66 6.36
C ARG A 22 11.51 21.90 5.29
N ALA A 23 11.98 20.70 5.63
CA ALA A 23 12.77 19.86 4.71
C ALA A 23 12.01 19.50 3.43
N HIS A 24 10.69 19.35 3.53
CA HIS A 24 9.83 18.98 2.40
C HIS A 24 9.00 20.14 1.85
N ALA A 25 9.30 21.39 2.25
CA ALA A 25 8.62 22.60 1.80
C ALA A 25 7.07 22.54 1.91
N LEU A 26 6.57 21.91 2.98
CA LEU A 26 5.14 21.74 3.22
C LEU A 26 4.53 22.99 3.85
N LYS A 27 3.25 23.24 3.57
CA LYS A 27 2.58 24.50 3.93
C LYS A 27 2.14 24.54 5.38
N SER A 28 2.00 23.39 6.03
CA SER A 28 1.53 23.31 7.42
C SER A 28 1.87 21.97 8.09
N ARG A 29 1.83 21.97 9.43
CA ARG A 29 1.96 20.74 10.24
C ARG A 29 0.85 19.74 9.93
N SER A 30 -0.34 20.20 9.58
CA SER A 30 -1.46 19.34 9.18
C SER A 30 -1.15 18.56 7.90
N GLU A 31 -0.37 19.13 6.98
CA GLU A 31 0.06 18.43 5.76
C GLU A 31 1.10 17.33 6.07
N VAL A 32 2.00 17.59 7.02
CA VAL A 32 2.92 16.57 7.55
C VAL A 32 2.14 15.43 8.21
N LEU A 33 1.15 15.76 9.04
CA LEU A 33 0.30 14.77 9.70
C LEU A 33 -0.52 13.96 8.70
N GLU A 34 -1.05 14.60 7.64
CA GLU A 34 -1.77 13.88 6.58
C GLU A 34 -0.87 12.86 5.88
N GLN A 35 0.38 13.23 5.56
CA GLN A 35 1.35 12.30 4.98
C GLN A 35 1.71 11.17 5.95
N ALA A 36 1.92 11.47 7.23
CA ALA A 36 2.19 10.46 8.24
C ALA A 36 1.05 9.45 8.38
N ILE A 37 -0.21 9.92 8.38
CA ILE A 37 -1.40 9.05 8.44
C ILE A 37 -1.49 8.16 7.19
N LYS A 38 -1.20 8.70 5.99
CA LYS A 38 -1.16 7.90 4.76
C LYS A 38 -0.10 6.81 4.84
N ALA A 39 1.09 7.14 5.33
CA ALA A 39 2.18 6.17 5.51
C ALA A 39 1.84 5.08 6.53
N LEU A 40 1.16 5.42 7.63
CA LEU A 40 0.66 4.42 8.59
C LEU A 40 -0.34 3.47 7.94
N ARG A 41 -1.30 4.00 7.18
CA ARG A 41 -2.29 3.20 6.45
C ARG A 41 -1.64 2.28 5.44
N GLU A 42 -0.64 2.75 4.70
CA GLU A 42 0.08 1.94 3.72
C GLU A 42 0.86 0.80 4.38
N ARG A 43 1.51 1.08 5.52
CA ARG A 43 2.21 0.06 6.30
C ARG A 43 1.27 -1.02 6.83
N GLU A 44 0.09 -0.63 7.31
CA GLU A 44 -0.95 -1.58 7.75
C GLU A 44 -1.47 -2.40 6.57
N LEU A 45 -1.71 -1.75 5.42
CA LEU A 45 -2.19 -2.40 4.21
C LEU A 45 -1.22 -3.46 3.69
N SER A 46 0.09 -3.18 3.71
CA SER A 46 1.12 -4.14 3.34
C SER A 46 1.08 -5.40 4.23
N GLY A 47 0.90 -5.22 5.54
CA GLY A 47 0.75 -6.35 6.47
C GLY A 47 -0.51 -7.18 6.19
N GLN A 48 -1.63 -6.51 5.90
CA GLN A 48 -2.89 -7.17 5.55
C GLN A 48 -2.79 -7.97 4.24
N TYR A 49 -2.14 -7.42 3.21
CA TYR A 49 -1.90 -8.16 1.96
C TYR A 49 -0.97 -9.34 2.15
N ALA A 50 0.10 -9.19 2.93
CA ALA A 50 1.02 -10.28 3.22
C ALA A 50 0.30 -11.43 3.95
N GLN A 51 -0.55 -11.10 4.92
CA GLN A 51 -1.39 -12.08 5.61
C GLN A 51 -2.37 -12.76 4.66
N ALA A 52 -3.11 -11.98 3.85
CA ALA A 52 -4.08 -12.53 2.91
C ALA A 52 -3.43 -13.45 1.88
N MET A 53 -2.22 -13.12 1.40
CA MET A 53 -1.46 -13.98 0.50
C MET A 53 -1.04 -15.28 1.19
N ALA A 54 -0.55 -15.22 2.43
CA ALA A 54 -0.20 -16.42 3.19
C ALA A 54 -1.41 -17.33 3.46
N GLU A 55 -2.59 -16.75 3.72
CA GLU A 55 -3.84 -17.48 3.90
C GLU A 55 -4.29 -18.16 2.59
N TRP A 56 -4.16 -17.47 1.45
CA TRP A 56 -4.44 -18.01 0.13
C TRP A 56 -3.51 -19.15 -0.26
N ASP A 57 -2.21 -18.98 -0.05
CA ASP A 57 -1.21 -20.03 -0.31
C ASP A 57 -1.47 -21.28 0.55
N ALA A 58 -1.97 -21.09 1.78
CA ALA A 58 -2.27 -22.19 2.70
C ALA A 58 -3.65 -22.83 2.46
N SER A 59 -4.57 -22.21 1.73
CA SER A 59 -5.93 -22.75 1.54
C SER A 59 -6.01 -23.87 0.49
N GLY A 60 -4.96 -24.05 -0.31
CA GLY A 60 -4.96 -24.92 -1.49
C GLY A 60 -5.64 -24.30 -2.71
N ASP A 61 -6.27 -23.13 -2.56
CA ASP A 61 -6.83 -22.39 -3.69
C ASP A 61 -5.73 -21.93 -4.66
N ALA A 62 -4.54 -21.60 -4.14
CA ALA A 62 -3.39 -21.23 -4.98
C ALA A 62 -3.09 -22.28 -6.06
N GLU A 63 -3.01 -23.57 -5.69
CA GLU A 63 -2.75 -24.66 -6.63
C GLU A 63 -3.93 -24.93 -7.56
N LEU A 64 -5.17 -24.76 -7.07
CA LEU A 64 -6.37 -24.88 -7.89
C LEU A 64 -6.42 -23.83 -8.99
N TRP A 65 -6.10 -22.57 -8.65
CA TRP A 65 -6.16 -21.44 -9.60
C TRP A 65 -4.98 -21.40 -10.56
N ASP A 66 -3.79 -21.87 -10.14
CA ASP A 66 -2.60 -21.97 -11.00
C ASP A 66 -2.87 -22.77 -12.29
N GLN A 67 -3.75 -23.77 -12.23
CA GLN A 67 -4.15 -24.60 -13.39
C GLN A 67 -4.80 -23.80 -14.52
N THR A 68 -5.43 -22.67 -14.19
CA THR A 68 -6.12 -21.80 -15.17
C THR A 68 -5.28 -20.61 -15.62
N ALA A 69 -4.07 -20.44 -15.09
CA ALA A 69 -3.21 -19.29 -15.39
C ALA A 69 -2.79 -19.21 -16.88
N GLY A 70 -2.80 -20.35 -17.59
CA GLY A 70 -2.47 -20.47 -19.00
C GLY A 70 -3.65 -20.33 -19.97
N ASP A 71 -4.87 -20.22 -19.47
CA ASP A 71 -6.07 -20.24 -20.29
C ASP A 71 -6.10 -19.03 -21.24
N GLY A 72 -6.33 -19.29 -22.53
CA GLY A 72 -6.41 -18.23 -23.56
C GLY A 72 -5.07 -17.64 -24.02
N LEU A 73 -3.92 -18.08 -23.47
CA LEU A 73 -2.59 -17.63 -23.89
C LEU A 73 -2.06 -18.34 -25.15
N LEU A 74 -2.68 -19.45 -25.57
CA LEU A 74 -2.38 -20.10 -26.85
C LEU A 74 -3.14 -19.39 -27.98
N THR A 75 -2.61 -18.26 -28.44
CA THR A 75 -3.02 -17.67 -29.72
C THR A 75 -2.47 -18.50 -30.88
N LYS A 76 -3.25 -18.52 -31.94
CA LYS A 76 -3.32 -19.54 -32.99
C LYS A 76 -2.21 -19.40 -34.04
N ASP A 77 -0.95 -19.62 -33.69
CA ASP A 77 0.18 -19.58 -34.67
C ASP A 77 0.57 -20.96 -35.23
N ALA A 78 -0.21 -22.02 -34.95
CA ALA A 78 0.07 -23.38 -35.39
C ALA A 78 -0.77 -23.85 -36.60
N HIS A 79 -1.17 -22.94 -37.52
CA HIS A 79 -1.88 -23.36 -38.75
C HIS A 79 -1.39 -22.70 -40.05
N GLU A 80 -0.16 -22.19 -40.09
CA GLU A 80 0.51 -21.77 -41.33
C GLU A 80 1.99 -22.20 -41.36
N ALA A 81 2.25 -23.50 -41.23
CA ALA A 81 3.51 -24.08 -41.68
C ALA A 81 3.30 -25.55 -42.07
N GLY A 82 3.16 -25.81 -43.38
CA GLY A 82 3.16 -27.15 -43.97
C GLY A 82 2.02 -27.38 -44.96
#